data_AF-A0A428QJS6-F1
#
_entry.id   AF-A0A428QJS6-F1
#
_cell.length_a   1.000
_cell.length_b   1.000
_cell.length_c   1.000
_cell.angle_alpha   90.00
_cell.angle_beta   90.00
_cell.angle_gamma   90.00
#
_symmetry.space_group_name_H-M   'P 1'
#
loop_
_entity.id
_entity.type
_entity.pdbx_description
1 polymer ?
#
loop_
_entity_poly.entity_id
_entity_poly.type
_entity_poly.pdbx_seq_one_letter_code
_entity_poly.pdbx_strand_id
1 'polypeptide(L)'
;MNLGRSAKRCQDFSSKDTQVQTLTRLSWVCFILESDILAEFNQPRSGIELLVDKLPFPNYGGPACPSHLYVLAEISARLLLNRIHHSLFFTDNLTIYTGGNPSPSDQGQSSILHPDASLVRVCSELDHQLETWYNSLPEIIKPNLEGSPSGDKLASLLRLRYWSAKQVIFRAFVIHVTSIDDEVADQVPPSVLEMCQVCLNASRLFIMTAEFILSHRTPYTYSVAQW
;
A
#
# COMPACT_ATOMS: atom_id res chain seq x y z
N MET A 1 -24.24 -15.89 -23.76
CA MET A 1 -23.08 -16.58 -23.14
C MET A 1 -23.18 -16.48 -21.61
N ASN A 2 -23.62 -17.57 -20.97
CA ASN A 2 -23.28 -18.06 -19.63
C ASN A 2 -23.10 -17.08 -18.42
N LEU A 3 -24.17 -16.43 -17.94
CA LEU A 3 -24.21 -15.98 -16.52
C LEU A 3 -24.30 -17.17 -15.55
N GLY A 4 -24.98 -18.26 -15.94
CA GLY A 4 -25.20 -19.44 -15.08
C GLY A 4 -23.95 -20.27 -14.78
N ARG A 5 -22.91 -20.25 -15.63
CA ARG A 5 -21.62 -20.92 -15.33
C ARG A 5 -20.73 -20.12 -14.38
N SER A 6 -20.80 -18.79 -14.42
CA SER A 6 -20.03 -17.94 -13.51
C SER A 6 -20.58 -18.00 -12.08
N ALA A 7 -21.92 -18.00 -11.94
CA ALA A 7 -22.58 -18.15 -10.64
C ALA A 7 -22.32 -19.51 -9.97
N LYS A 8 -22.29 -20.61 -10.75
CA LYS A 8 -21.93 -21.95 -10.24
C LYS A 8 -20.48 -21.99 -9.74
N ARG A 9 -19.54 -21.38 -10.47
CA ARG A 9 -18.12 -21.35 -10.07
C ARG A 9 -17.88 -20.51 -8.80
N CYS A 10 -18.62 -19.41 -8.62
CA CYS A 10 -18.57 -18.62 -7.39
C CYS A 10 -19.19 -19.35 -6.18
N GLN A 11 -20.21 -20.18 -6.39
CA GLN A 11 -20.77 -21.04 -5.33
C GLN A 11 -19.76 -22.09 -4.84
N ASP A 12 -18.91 -22.60 -5.73
CA ASP A 12 -17.88 -23.58 -5.38
C ASP A 12 -16.81 -23.01 -4.43
N PHE A 13 -16.45 -21.72 -4.55
CA PHE A 13 -15.41 -21.09 -3.70
C PHE A 13 -15.87 -20.72 -2.28
N SER A 14 -17.18 -20.64 -2.04
CA SER A 14 -17.75 -20.50 -0.68
C SER A 14 -17.93 -21.85 0.02
N SER A 15 -17.53 -22.96 -0.62
CA SER A 15 -17.63 -24.29 -0.06
C SER A 15 -16.77 -24.43 1.21
N LYS A 16 -17.29 -25.19 2.19
CA LYS A 16 -16.54 -25.61 3.39
C LYS A 16 -15.50 -26.70 3.08
N ASP A 17 -15.40 -27.11 1.83
CA ASP A 17 -14.40 -28.08 1.37
C ASP A 17 -12.98 -27.59 1.68
N THR A 18 -12.21 -28.45 2.35
CA THR A 18 -10.85 -28.17 2.80
C THR A 18 -9.89 -27.90 1.63
N GLN A 19 -10.09 -28.59 0.49
CA GLN A 19 -9.25 -28.38 -0.70
C GLN A 19 -9.49 -26.99 -1.31
N VAL A 20 -10.76 -26.59 -1.41
CA VAL A 20 -11.15 -25.26 -1.91
C VAL A 20 -10.58 -24.16 -1.01
N GLN A 21 -10.71 -24.26 0.31
CA GLN A 21 -10.17 -23.26 1.24
C GLN A 21 -8.65 -23.16 1.18
N THR A 22 -7.96 -24.29 1.01
CA THR A 22 -6.50 -24.33 0.85
C THR A 22 -6.07 -23.66 -0.44
N LEU A 23 -6.76 -23.93 -1.56
CA LEU A 23 -6.48 -23.28 -2.83
C LEU A 23 -6.78 -21.77 -2.78
N THR A 24 -7.85 -21.36 -2.11
CA THR A 24 -8.18 -19.94 -1.90
C THR A 24 -7.07 -19.24 -1.13
N ARG A 25 -6.62 -19.82 0.01
CA ARG A 25 -5.51 -19.29 0.80
C ARG A 25 -4.23 -19.17 -0.02
N LEU A 26 -3.85 -20.23 -0.74
CA LEU A 26 -2.67 -20.25 -1.61
C LEU A 26 -2.76 -19.16 -2.69
N SER A 27 -3.93 -18.96 -3.28
CA SER A 27 -4.13 -17.92 -4.30
C SER A 27 -3.88 -16.52 -3.75
N TRP A 28 -4.37 -16.24 -2.54
CA TRP A 28 -4.11 -14.97 -1.85
C TRP A 28 -2.63 -14.80 -1.46
N VAL A 29 -1.94 -15.87 -1.04
CA VAL A 29 -0.49 -15.86 -0.78
C VAL A 29 0.27 -15.48 -2.04
N CYS A 30 0.00 -16.16 -3.15
CA CYS A 30 0.65 -15.90 -4.44
C CYS A 30 0.38 -14.47 -4.90
N PHE A 31 -0.85 -13.96 -4.70
CA PHE A 31 -1.18 -12.57 -5.02
C PHE A 31 -0.37 -11.56 -4.20
N ILE A 32 -0.21 -11.76 -2.88
CA ILE A 32 0.62 -10.87 -2.06
C ILE A 32 2.06 -10.88 -2.55
N LEU A 33 2.63 -12.07 -2.76
CA LEU A 33 4.02 -12.22 -3.21
C LEU A 33 4.25 -11.59 -4.59
N GLU A 34 3.37 -11.87 -5.54
CA GLU A 34 3.46 -11.26 -6.87
C GLU A 34 3.32 -9.74 -6.79
N SER A 35 2.38 -9.23 -5.99
CA SER A 35 2.19 -7.78 -5.83
C SER A 35 3.40 -7.09 -5.17
N ASP A 36 4.07 -7.75 -4.22
CA ASP A 36 5.34 -7.27 -3.64
C ASP A 36 6.43 -7.20 -4.73
N ILE A 37 6.59 -8.26 -5.52
CA ILE A 37 7.58 -8.30 -6.60
C ILE A 37 7.28 -7.23 -7.66
N LEU A 38 6.03 -7.07 -8.08
CA LEU A 38 5.65 -6.10 -9.11
C LEU A 38 5.81 -4.64 -8.66
N ALA A 39 5.72 -4.37 -7.36
CA ALA A 39 5.95 -3.03 -6.83
C ALA A 39 7.44 -2.62 -6.89
N GLU A 40 8.35 -3.59 -6.86
CA GLU A 40 9.81 -3.36 -6.87
C GLU A 40 10.44 -3.59 -8.25
N PHE A 41 9.90 -4.54 -9.03
CA PHE A 41 10.47 -5.01 -10.28
C PHE A 41 9.42 -5.01 -11.40
N ASN A 42 9.84 -4.58 -12.59
CA ASN A 42 9.00 -4.62 -13.79
C ASN A 42 8.92 -6.04 -14.39
N GLN A 43 8.29 -6.96 -13.66
CA GLN A 43 8.07 -8.35 -14.07
C GLN A 43 6.73 -8.52 -14.80
N PRO A 44 6.58 -9.54 -15.67
CA PRO A 44 5.29 -9.84 -16.29
C PRO A 44 4.29 -10.36 -15.24
N ARG A 45 3.04 -9.92 -15.33
CA ARG A 45 1.94 -10.41 -14.46
C ARG A 45 1.54 -11.83 -14.85
N SER A 46 1.36 -12.72 -13.87
CA SER A 46 0.83 -14.07 -14.12
C SER A 46 -0.67 -14.09 -14.38
N GLY A 47 -1.39 -13.05 -13.95
CA GLY A 47 -2.85 -12.97 -13.98
C GLY A 47 -3.54 -13.48 -12.71
N ILE A 48 -2.79 -13.73 -11.62
CA ILE A 48 -3.37 -14.12 -10.33
C ILE A 48 -4.37 -13.09 -9.77
N GLU A 49 -4.17 -11.81 -10.06
CA GLU A 49 -5.09 -10.70 -9.75
C GLU A 49 -6.51 -10.99 -10.26
N LEU A 50 -6.65 -11.43 -11.52
CA LEU A 50 -7.93 -11.77 -12.14
C LEU A 50 -8.61 -13.00 -11.50
N LEU A 51 -7.81 -13.86 -10.84
CA LEU A 51 -8.32 -14.99 -10.09
C LEU A 51 -8.81 -14.54 -8.72
N VAL A 52 -7.98 -13.82 -7.94
CA VAL A 52 -8.32 -13.41 -6.57
C VAL A 52 -9.50 -12.43 -6.52
N ASP A 53 -9.71 -11.62 -7.56
CA ASP A 53 -10.89 -10.75 -7.71
C ASP A 53 -12.21 -11.52 -7.68
N LYS A 54 -12.19 -12.81 -8.00
CA LYS A 54 -13.36 -13.70 -8.02
C LYS A 54 -13.43 -14.61 -6.79
N LEU A 55 -12.41 -14.59 -5.93
CA LEU A 55 -12.34 -15.40 -4.74
C LEU A 55 -12.90 -14.64 -3.52
N PRO A 56 -13.56 -15.34 -2.59
CA PRO A 56 -13.82 -14.74 -1.29
C PRO A 56 -12.50 -14.53 -0.53
N PHE A 57 -12.53 -13.63 0.45
CA PHE A 57 -11.46 -13.56 1.45
C PHE A 57 -11.25 -14.94 2.10
N PRO A 58 -10.01 -15.31 2.42
CA PRO A 58 -9.72 -16.63 2.93
C PRO A 58 -10.39 -16.86 4.29
N ASN A 59 -11.13 -17.97 4.40
CA ASN A 59 -11.77 -18.38 5.63
C ASN A 59 -10.91 -19.43 6.33
N TYR A 60 -10.52 -19.15 7.57
CA TYR A 60 -9.68 -20.04 8.35
C TYR A 60 -10.47 -21.02 9.24
N GLY A 61 -11.78 -20.85 9.35
CA GLY A 61 -12.62 -21.63 10.26
C GLY A 61 -12.27 -21.39 11.74
N GLY A 62 -13.13 -21.87 12.63
CA GLY A 62 -12.92 -21.75 14.07
C GLY A 62 -13.08 -20.33 14.63
N PRO A 63 -12.75 -20.13 15.93
CA PRO A 63 -12.79 -18.81 16.55
C PRO A 63 -11.71 -17.88 15.96
N ALA A 64 -11.95 -16.57 16.03
CA ALA A 64 -11.00 -15.56 15.56
C ALA A 64 -9.66 -15.70 16.30
N CYS A 65 -8.65 -16.23 15.62
CA CYS A 65 -7.28 -16.32 16.11
C CYS A 65 -6.46 -15.12 15.59
N PRO A 66 -5.58 -14.51 16.39
CA PRO A 66 -4.74 -13.38 15.96
C PRO A 66 -3.97 -13.63 14.66
N SER A 67 -3.44 -14.84 14.45
CA SER A 67 -2.71 -15.20 13.21
C SER A 67 -3.56 -15.03 11.95
N HIS A 68 -4.83 -15.48 11.99
CA HIS A 68 -5.75 -15.35 10.87
C HIS A 68 -6.12 -13.89 10.60
N LEU A 69 -6.29 -13.10 11.67
CA LEU A 69 -6.55 -11.66 11.56
C LEU A 69 -5.37 -10.93 10.90
N TYR A 70 -4.14 -11.28 11.26
CA TYR A 70 -2.94 -10.72 10.62
C TYR A 70 -2.88 -11.02 9.12
N VAL A 71 -3.24 -12.24 8.69
CA VAL A 71 -3.28 -12.56 7.25
C VAL A 71 -4.33 -11.73 6.52
N LEU A 72 -5.52 -11.59 7.08
CA LEU A 72 -6.58 -10.76 6.48
C LEU A 72 -6.17 -9.28 6.43
N ALA A 73 -5.54 -8.78 7.49
CA ALA A 73 -5.00 -7.43 7.55
C ALA A 73 -3.93 -7.21 6.47
N GLU A 74 -2.99 -8.14 6.29
CA GLU A 74 -1.98 -8.06 5.22
C GLU A 74 -2.59 -8.09 3.81
N ILE A 75 -3.61 -8.94 3.57
CA ILE A 75 -4.32 -8.95 2.28
C ILE A 75 -4.98 -7.59 2.03
N SER A 76 -5.72 -7.07 3.00
CA SER A 76 -6.41 -5.78 2.85
C SER A 76 -5.43 -4.61 2.69
N ALA A 77 -4.31 -4.61 3.43
CA ALA A 77 -3.24 -3.65 3.27
C ALA A 77 -2.69 -3.71 1.84
N ARG A 78 -2.42 -4.92 1.32
CA ARG A 78 -1.89 -5.09 -0.03
C ARG A 78 -2.82 -4.54 -1.10
N LEU A 79 -4.12 -4.84 -1.01
CA LEU A 79 -5.11 -4.31 -1.94
C LEU A 79 -5.12 -2.77 -1.93
N LEU A 80 -5.04 -2.17 -0.74
CA LEU A 80 -4.94 -0.71 -0.61
C LEU A 80 -3.63 -0.16 -1.20
N LEU A 81 -2.48 -0.79 -0.94
CA LEU A 81 -1.21 -0.40 -1.54
C LEU A 81 -1.26 -0.47 -3.07
N ASN A 82 -1.80 -1.55 -3.64
CA ASN A 82 -1.95 -1.69 -5.09
C ASN A 82 -2.82 -0.57 -5.68
N ARG A 83 -3.91 -0.19 -4.98
CA ARG A 83 -4.74 0.95 -5.36
C ARG A 83 -3.97 2.27 -5.29
N ILE A 84 -3.22 2.53 -4.21
CA ILE A 84 -2.36 3.71 -4.07
C ILE A 84 -1.38 3.79 -5.25
N HIS A 85 -0.69 2.68 -5.55
CA HIS A 85 0.26 2.62 -6.66
C HIS A 85 -0.43 2.91 -8.01
N HIS A 86 -1.59 2.32 -8.28
CA HIS A 86 -2.33 2.56 -9.52
C HIS A 86 -2.80 4.02 -9.64
N SER A 87 -3.32 4.61 -8.56
CA SER A 87 -3.78 6.00 -8.53
C SER A 87 -2.66 7.02 -8.72
N LEU A 88 -1.43 6.70 -8.28
CA LEU A 88 -0.30 7.64 -8.34
C LEU A 88 0.60 7.45 -9.57
N PHE A 89 0.84 6.21 -9.99
CA PHE A 89 1.84 5.91 -11.04
C PHE A 89 1.24 5.47 -12.38
N PHE A 90 -0.02 5.03 -12.41
CA PHE A 90 -0.67 4.57 -13.64
C PHE A 90 -1.69 5.58 -14.20
N THR A 91 -2.26 6.42 -13.34
CA THR A 91 -3.12 7.54 -13.75
C THR A 91 -2.23 8.75 -14.11
N ASP A 92 -2.65 9.62 -15.05
CA ASP A 92 -1.91 10.77 -15.63
C ASP A 92 -1.34 11.82 -14.63
N ASN A 93 -1.35 11.54 -13.33
CA ASN A 93 -0.69 12.29 -12.25
C ASN A 93 0.86 12.23 -12.32
N LEU A 94 1.40 11.59 -13.36
CA LEU A 94 2.83 11.32 -13.57
C LEU A 94 3.68 12.57 -13.91
N THR A 95 3.05 13.72 -14.10
CA THR A 95 3.73 14.98 -14.44
C THR A 95 4.75 15.40 -13.38
N ILE A 96 4.50 15.11 -12.10
CA ILE A 96 5.43 15.45 -10.99
C ILE A 96 6.61 14.46 -10.90
N TYR A 97 6.44 13.20 -11.33
CA TYR A 97 7.49 12.18 -11.22
C TYR A 97 8.41 12.08 -12.43
N THR A 98 7.96 12.52 -13.61
CA THR A 98 8.74 12.40 -14.85
C THR A 98 9.49 13.66 -15.25
N GLY A 99 9.41 14.75 -14.46
CA GLY A 99 10.03 16.03 -14.83
C GLY A 99 9.57 16.52 -16.21
N GLY A 100 8.39 16.08 -16.65
CA GLY A 100 7.83 16.42 -17.95
C GLY A 100 7.45 17.89 -17.92
N ASN A 101 8.30 18.74 -18.50
CA ASN A 101 7.99 20.13 -18.76
C ASN A 101 6.58 20.21 -19.38
N PRO A 102 5.61 20.90 -18.74
CA PRO A 102 4.42 21.28 -19.47
C PRO A 102 4.87 22.07 -20.70
N SER A 103 4.25 21.81 -21.86
CA SER A 103 4.63 22.43 -23.14
C SER A 103 4.90 23.94 -22.98
N PRO A 104 5.91 24.51 -23.66
CA PRO A 104 6.40 25.87 -23.45
C PRO A 104 5.48 26.96 -24.02
N SER A 105 4.17 26.71 -24.08
CA SER A 105 3.16 27.68 -24.48
C SER A 105 2.24 27.92 -23.29
N ASP A 106 2.50 29.02 -22.58
CA ASP A 106 1.60 29.76 -21.67
C ASP A 106 1.51 29.39 -20.18
N GLN A 107 2.45 28.62 -19.59
CA GLN A 107 2.47 28.42 -18.13
C GLN A 107 3.57 29.25 -17.44
N GLY A 108 3.15 30.32 -16.76
CA GLY A 108 4.03 31.16 -15.93
C GLY A 108 4.64 30.39 -14.75
N GLN A 109 5.61 31.04 -14.09
CA GLN A 109 6.37 30.56 -12.92
C GLN A 109 5.51 29.94 -11.78
N SER A 110 4.20 30.19 -11.77
CA SER A 110 3.23 29.65 -10.81
C SER A 110 3.05 28.12 -10.86
N SER A 111 3.29 27.47 -12.00
CA SER A 111 3.10 26.01 -12.12
C SER A 111 4.26 25.18 -11.52
N ILE A 112 5.41 25.80 -11.28
CA ILE A 112 6.58 25.13 -10.68
C ILE A 112 6.48 25.12 -9.14
N LEU A 113 5.77 26.10 -8.56
CA LEU A 113 5.69 26.28 -7.11
C LEU A 113 4.45 25.63 -6.47
N HIS A 114 3.41 25.40 -7.27
CA HIS A 114 2.17 24.80 -6.79
C HIS A 114 2.01 23.40 -7.40
N PRO A 115 2.01 22.33 -6.58
CA PRO A 115 1.65 21.01 -7.08
C PRO A 115 0.21 21.02 -7.59
N ASP A 116 -0.06 20.17 -8.58
CA ASP A 116 -1.41 20.05 -9.15
C ASP A 116 -2.44 19.79 -8.04
N ALA A 117 -3.46 20.66 -7.97
CA ALA A 117 -4.54 20.55 -7.01
C ALA A 117 -5.28 19.19 -7.13
N SER A 118 -5.23 18.55 -8.29
CA SER A 118 -5.75 17.20 -8.48
C SER A 118 -4.95 16.16 -7.68
N LEU A 119 -3.62 16.21 -7.73
CA LEU A 119 -2.71 15.31 -7.01
C LEU A 119 -2.82 15.52 -5.50
N VAL A 120 -2.87 16.77 -5.03
CA VAL A 120 -3.10 17.08 -3.61
C VAL A 120 -4.38 16.42 -3.09
N ARG A 121 -5.48 16.52 -3.85
CA ARG A 121 -6.76 15.86 -3.49
C ARG A 121 -6.66 14.34 -3.50
N VAL A 122 -6.02 13.75 -4.51
CA VAL A 122 -5.82 12.30 -4.61
C VAL A 122 -5.00 11.80 -3.42
N CYS A 123 -3.88 12.45 -3.08
CA CYS A 123 -3.05 12.08 -1.94
C CYS A 123 -3.82 12.20 -0.62
N SER A 124 -4.58 13.28 -0.42
CA SER A 124 -5.40 13.46 0.79
C SER A 124 -6.47 12.36 0.93
N GLU A 125 -7.08 11.94 -0.16
CA GLU A 125 -8.11 10.89 -0.15
C GLU A 125 -7.51 9.50 0.07
N LEU A 126 -6.38 9.19 -0.56
CA LEU A 126 -5.64 7.96 -0.32
C LEU A 126 -5.16 7.88 1.14
N ASP A 127 -4.76 9.01 1.70
CA ASP A 127 -4.34 9.10 3.08
C ASP A 127 -5.47 8.83 4.07
N HIS A 128 -6.64 9.45 3.83
CA HIS A 128 -7.84 9.19 4.61
C HIS A 128 -8.26 7.71 4.57
N GLN A 129 -8.11 7.05 3.42
CA GLN A 129 -8.39 5.61 3.30
C GLN A 129 -7.38 4.76 4.06
N LEU A 130 -6.12 5.15 4.09
CA LEU A 130 -5.09 4.48 4.89
C LEU A 130 -5.37 4.60 6.39
N GLU A 131 -5.78 5.77 6.85
CA GLU A 131 -6.21 5.97 8.24
C GLU A 131 -7.47 5.18 8.58
N THR A 132 -8.45 5.17 7.68
CA THR A 132 -9.68 4.38 7.83
C THR A 132 -9.37 2.89 7.91
N TRP A 133 -8.47 2.39 7.05
CA TRP A 133 -7.99 1.01 7.11
C TRP A 133 -7.35 0.70 8.47
N TYR A 134 -6.43 1.54 8.94
CA TYR A 134 -5.76 1.35 10.23
C TYR A 134 -6.77 1.35 11.39
N ASN A 135 -7.74 2.27 11.38
CA ASN A 135 -8.77 2.37 12.41
C ASN A 135 -9.75 1.19 12.40
N SER A 136 -9.91 0.50 11.26
CA SER A 136 -10.76 -0.69 11.14
C SER A 136 -10.11 -1.97 11.68
N LEU A 137 -8.80 -1.96 11.97
CA LEU A 137 -8.10 -3.12 12.48
C LEU A 137 -8.57 -3.47 13.90
N PRO A 138 -8.80 -4.76 14.22
CA PRO A 138 -9.07 -5.19 15.57
C PRO A 138 -7.93 -4.84 16.53
N GLU A 139 -8.26 -4.34 17.72
CA GLU A 139 -7.27 -3.89 18.73
C GLU A 139 -6.25 -4.96 19.12
N ILE A 140 -6.60 -6.26 19.02
CA ILE A 140 -5.68 -7.37 19.31
C ILE A 140 -4.52 -7.51 18.31
N ILE A 141 -4.68 -7.01 17.08
CA ILE A 141 -3.63 -7.03 16.04
C ILE A 141 -3.17 -5.63 15.63
N LYS A 142 -3.75 -4.58 16.20
CA LYS A 142 -3.53 -3.20 15.78
C LYS A 142 -2.14 -2.76 16.26
N PRO A 143 -1.21 -2.42 15.35
CA PRO A 143 0.11 -2.01 15.76
C PRO A 143 0.07 -0.62 16.37
N ASN A 144 0.91 -0.39 17.39
CA ASN A 144 1.21 0.97 17.80
C ASN A 144 1.96 1.65 16.65
N LEU A 145 1.49 2.80 16.17
CA LEU A 145 2.16 3.58 15.12
C LEU A 145 3.21 4.54 15.69
N GLU A 146 3.04 4.96 16.95
CA GLU A 146 3.93 5.86 17.65
C GLU A 146 5.04 5.08 18.39
N GLY A 147 6.11 5.77 18.75
CA GLY A 147 7.20 5.19 19.55
C GLY A 147 7.97 4.06 18.86
N SER A 148 8.65 3.24 19.66
CA SER A 148 9.44 2.10 19.18
C SER A 148 8.54 0.90 18.85
N PRO A 149 8.88 0.09 17.83
CA PRO A 149 8.15 -1.12 17.50
C PRO A 149 8.13 -2.09 18.69
N SER A 150 6.95 -2.66 18.96
CA SER A 150 6.73 -3.63 20.04
C SER A 150 7.12 -5.05 19.61
N GLY A 151 7.43 -5.92 20.58
CA GLY A 151 7.91 -7.30 20.40
C GLY A 151 7.15 -8.22 19.42
N ASP A 152 5.92 -7.90 19.04
CA ASP A 152 5.17 -8.66 18.04
C ASP A 152 5.65 -8.34 16.61
N LYS A 153 6.22 -9.36 15.97
CA LYS A 153 6.71 -9.29 14.59
C LYS A 153 5.60 -9.01 13.59
N LEU A 154 4.41 -9.58 13.80
CA LEU A 154 3.31 -9.47 12.84
C LEU A 154 2.68 -8.07 12.89
N ALA A 155 2.53 -7.52 14.10
CA ALA A 155 2.19 -6.11 14.27
C ALA A 155 3.23 -5.20 13.62
N SER A 156 4.53 -5.52 13.77
CA SER A 156 5.60 -4.74 13.15
C SER A 156 5.55 -4.78 11.61
N LEU A 157 5.12 -5.89 11.01
CA LEU A 157 4.89 -5.97 9.56
C LEU A 157 3.74 -5.06 9.12
N LEU A 158 2.59 -5.09 9.80
CA LEU A 158 1.49 -4.17 9.52
C LEU A 158 1.91 -2.71 9.67
N ARG A 159 2.75 -2.41 10.68
CA ARG A 159 3.35 -1.09 10.88
C ARG A 159 4.24 -0.68 9.71
N LEU A 160 5.05 -1.60 9.16
CA LEU A 160 5.82 -1.34 7.94
C LEU A 160 4.90 -1.05 6.75
N ARG A 161 3.83 -1.83 6.57
CA ARG A 161 2.86 -1.61 5.47
C ARG A 161 2.23 -0.23 5.56
N TYR A 162 1.83 0.19 6.76
CA TYR A 162 1.26 1.52 7.00
C TYR A 162 2.24 2.64 6.64
N TRP A 163 3.46 2.61 7.19
CA TRP A 163 4.43 3.68 6.97
C TRP A 163 4.97 3.70 5.54
N SER A 164 5.09 2.53 4.89
CA SER A 164 5.42 2.44 3.48
C SER A 164 4.33 3.07 2.60
N ALA A 165 3.05 2.78 2.86
CA ALA A 165 1.94 3.41 2.15
C ALA A 165 1.95 4.94 2.32
N LYS A 166 2.15 5.43 3.55
CA LYS A 166 2.25 6.87 3.85
C LYS A 166 3.38 7.53 3.06
N GLN A 167 4.56 6.90 3.00
CA GLN A 167 5.68 7.40 2.17
C GLN A 167 5.31 7.46 0.70
N VAL A 168 4.74 6.39 0.13
CA VAL A 168 4.36 6.35 -1.29
C VAL A 168 3.37 7.46 -1.64
N ILE A 169 2.40 7.74 -0.76
CA ILE A 169 1.41 8.81 -0.96
C ILE A 169 2.06 10.20 -1.05
N PHE A 170 3.01 10.51 -0.16
CA PHE A 170 3.57 11.87 -0.05
C PHE A 170 4.93 12.06 -0.73
N ARG A 171 5.54 11.00 -1.29
CA ARG A 171 6.86 11.04 -1.93
C ARG A 171 6.95 12.08 -3.06
N ALA A 172 5.87 12.25 -3.83
CA ALA A 172 5.81 13.21 -4.93
C ALA A 172 6.19 14.63 -4.49
N PHE A 173 5.73 15.04 -3.30
CA PHE A 173 5.97 16.38 -2.78
C PHE A 173 7.43 16.58 -2.36
N VAL A 174 8.06 15.57 -1.77
CA VAL A 174 9.49 15.63 -1.44
C VAL A 174 10.31 15.77 -2.72
N ILE A 175 10.05 14.95 -3.74
CA ILE A 175 10.73 15.03 -5.03
C ILE A 175 10.55 16.42 -5.65
N HIS A 176 9.31 16.91 -5.66
CA HIS A 176 8.96 18.23 -6.16
C HIS A 176 9.78 19.33 -5.48
N VAL A 177 9.76 19.39 -4.14
CA VAL A 177 10.52 20.42 -3.39
C VAL A 177 12.02 20.30 -3.63
N THR A 178 12.57 19.07 -3.70
CA THR A 178 14.01 18.87 -3.99
C THR A 178 14.41 19.15 -5.44
N SER A 179 13.44 19.32 -6.34
CA SER A 179 13.68 19.63 -7.75
C SER A 179 13.60 21.12 -8.08
N ILE A 180 13.19 21.95 -7.12
CA ILE A 180 13.11 23.41 -7.26
C ILE A 180 14.50 24.02 -7.03
N ASP A 181 14.85 25.04 -7.83
CA ASP A 181 16.10 25.79 -7.67
C ASP A 181 16.12 26.59 -6.35
N ASP A 182 17.30 26.68 -5.73
CA ASP A 182 17.52 27.34 -4.43
C ASP A 182 16.99 28.79 -4.38
N GLU A 183 16.97 29.50 -5.51
CA GLU A 183 16.48 30.88 -5.60
C GLU A 183 14.96 31.02 -5.35
N VAL A 184 14.20 29.93 -5.50
CA VAL A 184 12.73 29.92 -5.39
C VAL A 184 12.25 29.03 -4.24
N ALA A 185 13.17 28.42 -3.49
CA ALA A 185 12.86 27.53 -2.36
C ALA A 185 12.03 28.22 -1.26
N ASP A 186 12.28 29.51 -1.00
CA ASP A 186 11.54 30.30 0.00
C ASP A 186 10.08 30.56 -0.39
N GLN A 187 9.68 30.28 -1.64
CA GLN A 187 8.33 30.51 -2.14
C GLN A 187 7.46 29.24 -2.13
N VAL A 188 7.99 28.11 -1.65
CA VAL A 188 7.24 26.85 -1.55
C VAL A 188 6.10 27.00 -0.53
N PRO A 189 4.85 26.66 -0.89
CA PRO A 189 3.72 26.78 0.01
C PRO A 189 3.90 25.94 1.30
N PRO A 190 3.52 26.47 2.48
CA PRO A 190 3.65 25.74 3.75
C PRO A 190 2.95 24.38 3.75
N SER A 191 1.82 24.24 3.07
CA SER A 191 1.09 22.98 2.95
C SER A 191 1.90 21.87 2.25
N VAL A 192 2.76 22.23 1.30
CA VAL A 192 3.64 21.28 0.61
C VAL A 192 4.77 20.85 1.54
N LEU A 193 5.30 21.78 2.35
CA LEU A 193 6.30 21.46 3.37
C LEU A 193 5.74 20.54 4.46
N GLU A 194 4.50 20.74 4.88
CA GLU A 194 3.80 19.84 5.81
C GLU A 194 3.70 18.42 5.22
N MET A 195 3.33 18.28 3.95
CA MET A 195 3.30 16.99 3.25
C MET A 195 4.69 16.34 3.17
N CYS A 196 5.73 17.13 2.91
CA CYS A 196 7.11 16.65 2.95
C CYS A 196 7.50 16.17 4.34
N GLN A 197 7.13 16.91 5.39
CA GLN A 197 7.37 16.55 6.78
C GLN A 197 6.68 15.22 7.13
N VAL A 198 5.43 15.02 6.71
CA VAL A 198 4.72 13.75 6.86
C VAL A 198 5.49 12.61 6.18
N CYS A 199 5.94 12.81 4.95
CA CYS A 199 6.73 11.81 4.22
C CYS A 199 8.04 11.46 4.95
N LEU A 200 8.80 12.46 5.41
CA LEU A 200 10.07 12.25 6.11
C LEU A 200 9.88 11.57 7.47
N ASN A 201 8.84 11.95 8.20
CA ASN A 201 8.47 11.28 9.45
C ASN A 201 8.08 9.82 9.19
N ALA A 202 7.31 9.54 8.15
CA ALA A 202 6.96 8.18 7.74
C ALA A 202 8.20 7.36 7.34
N SER A 203 9.17 7.97 6.62
CA SER A 203 10.47 7.37 6.31
C SER A 203 11.24 6.98 7.56
N ARG A 204 11.32 7.89 8.54
CA ARG A 204 11.98 7.64 9.82
C ARG A 204 11.32 6.48 10.58
N LEU A 205 10.00 6.49 10.69
CA LEU A 205 9.25 5.46 11.44
C LEU A 205 9.30 4.09 10.76
N PHE A 206 9.33 4.05 9.43
CA PHE A 206 9.58 2.83 8.67
C PHE A 206 10.97 2.27 8.94
N ILE A 207 12.02 3.08 8.86
CA ILE A 207 13.40 2.63 9.11
C ILE A 207 13.54 2.08 10.52
N MET A 208 13.00 2.77 11.54
CA MET A 208 13.01 2.27 12.93
C MET A 208 12.29 0.91 13.06
N THR A 209 11.20 0.73 12.34
CA THR A 209 10.44 -0.53 12.35
C THR A 209 11.20 -1.64 11.61
N ALA A 210 11.82 -1.30 10.49
CA ALA A 210 12.59 -2.23 9.67
C ALA A 210 13.84 -2.71 10.42
N GLU A 211 14.54 -1.81 11.11
CA GLU A 211 15.68 -2.14 11.97
C GLU A 211 15.30 -3.17 13.03
N PHE A 212 14.18 -2.95 13.72
CA PHE A 212 13.66 -3.92 14.70
C PHE A 212 13.39 -5.27 14.06
N ILE A 213 12.73 -5.33 12.91
CA ILE A 213 12.43 -6.60 12.22
C ILE A 213 13.72 -7.30 11.78
N LEU A 214 14.66 -6.57 11.18
CA LEU A 214 15.93 -7.08 10.67
C LEU A 214 16.88 -7.56 11.79
N SER A 215 16.76 -6.99 12.99
CA SER A 215 17.52 -7.43 14.17
C SER A 215 17.13 -8.83 14.68
N HIS A 216 15.98 -9.36 14.23
CA HIS A 216 15.53 -10.70 14.58
C HIS A 216 15.79 -11.69 13.44
N ARG A 217 16.17 -12.93 13.78
CA ARG A 217 16.31 -14.00 12.79
C ARG A 217 14.94 -14.23 12.11
N THR A 218 14.87 -13.96 10.81
CA THR A 218 13.65 -14.09 10.00
C THR A 218 13.86 -15.16 8.93
N PRO A 219 13.00 -16.20 8.86
CA PRO A 219 13.00 -17.09 7.71
C PRO A 219 12.54 -16.28 6.47
N TYR A 220 13.35 -16.37 5.41
CA TYR A 220 13.37 -15.80 4.05
C TYR A 220 12.15 -15.12 3.37
N THR A 221 11.00 -14.98 4.01
CA THR A 221 9.77 -14.52 3.36
C THR A 221 8.92 -13.75 4.36
N TYR A 222 8.82 -12.44 4.17
CA TYR A 222 8.05 -11.48 4.96
C TYR A 222 6.54 -11.63 4.72
N SER A 223 6.00 -12.83 4.91
CA SER A 223 4.58 -13.09 4.77
C SER A 223 4.10 -14.05 5.84
N VAL A 224 3.11 -13.60 6.62
CA VAL A 224 2.29 -14.44 7.50
C VAL A 224 1.62 -15.60 6.78
N ALA A 225 1.56 -15.54 5.45
CA ALA A 225 0.88 -16.50 4.60
C ALA A 225 1.60 -17.86 4.50
N GLN A 226 2.69 -18.07 5.25
CA GLN A 226 3.39 -19.35 5.36
C GLN A 226 2.90 -20.25 6.51
N TRP A 227 1.96 -19.77 7.34
CA TRP A 227 1.43 -20.52 8.48
C TRP A 227 -0.03 -20.91 8.29
#